data_AF-A0A9P5TZY0-F1
#
_entry.id   AF-A0A9P5TZY0-F1
#
_cell.length_a   1.000
_cell.length_b   1.000
_cell.length_c   1.000
_cell.angle_alpha   90.00
_cell.angle_beta   90.00
_cell.angle_gamma   90.00
#
_symmetry.space_group_name_H-M   'P 1'
#
loop_
_entity.id
_entity.type
_entity.pdbx_description
1 polymer ?
#
loop_
_entity_poly.entity_id
_entity_poly.type
_entity_poly.pdbx_seq_one_letter_code
_entity_poly.pdbx_strand_id
1 'polypeptide(L)'
;LFCRCPRVTIQPFLKALSDVQGIAFKPYLMQQFSAAYDAYLKAKKRVHLEADKALGHEDPNWQITHACPCCQYELKEDDSMDIRMLVAMDGNDSLKRVE
;
A
#
# COMPACT_ATOMS: atom_id res chain seq x y z
N LEU A 1 14.83 17.78 -8.13
CA LEU A 1 14.44 18.08 -6.73
C LEU A 1 13.93 16.80 -6.10
N PHE A 2 14.58 16.33 -5.04
CA PHE A 2 14.28 15.08 -4.35
C PHE A 2 12.82 15.07 -3.86
N CYS A 3 11.97 14.23 -4.45
CA CYS A 3 10.70 13.84 -3.83
C CYS A 3 11.02 12.97 -2.61
N ARG A 4 11.35 13.61 -1.48
CA ARG A 4 11.32 12.96 -0.19
C ARG A 4 9.85 12.75 0.13
N CYS A 5 9.38 11.50 0.08
CA CYS A 5 8.11 11.16 0.71
C CYS A 5 8.17 11.71 2.14
N PRO A 6 7.28 12.60 2.57
CA PRO A 6 7.24 12.93 3.98
C PRO A 6 6.91 11.61 4.66
N ARG A 7 7.90 11.04 5.35
CA ARG A 7 7.64 9.99 6.33
C ARG A 7 6.89 10.68 7.44
N VAL A 8 5.59 10.85 7.24
CA VAL A 8 4.70 11.43 8.23
C VAL A 8 4.69 10.42 9.37
N THR A 9 5.40 10.75 10.44
CA THR A 9 5.38 9.94 11.64
C THR A 9 3.97 10.02 12.25
N ILE A 10 3.65 9.11 13.17
CA ILE A 10 2.32 9.04 13.79
C ILE A 10 1.88 10.41 14.37
N GLN A 11 2.83 11.18 14.92
CA GLN A 11 2.51 12.44 15.58
C GLN A 11 2.07 13.57 14.62
N PRO A 12 2.83 13.94 13.57
CA PRO A 12 2.35 14.89 12.54
C PRO A 12 1.04 14.46 11.90
N PHE A 13 0.85 13.15 11.63
CA PHE A 13 -0.39 12.63 11.07
C PHE A 13 -1.59 12.89 12.00
N LEU A 14 -1.45 12.57 13.27
CA LEU A 14 -2.51 12.78 14.26
C LEU A 14 -2.74 14.25 14.59
N LYS A 15 -1.72 15.10 14.51
CA LYS A 15 -1.88 16.55 14.64
C LYS A 15 -2.72 17.10 13.51
N ALA A 16 -2.38 16.77 12.26
CA ALA A 16 -3.18 17.17 11.11
C ALA A 16 -4.64 16.68 11.22
N LEU A 17 -4.84 15.42 11.65
CA LEU A 17 -6.18 14.90 11.89
C LEU A 17 -6.92 15.68 12.99
N SER A 18 -6.23 16.06 14.06
CA SER A 18 -6.80 16.86 15.15
C SER A 18 -7.20 18.25 14.66
N ASP A 19 -6.34 18.88 13.84
CA ASP A 19 -6.56 20.19 13.23
C ASP A 19 -7.78 20.17 12.30
N VAL A 20 -7.90 19.15 11.43
CA VAL A 20 -9.06 18.94 10.54
C VAL A 20 -10.36 18.75 11.32
N GLN A 21 -10.29 18.06 12.47
CA GLN A 21 -11.45 17.85 13.34
C GLN A 21 -11.73 19.03 14.28
N GLY A 22 -10.91 20.09 14.26
CA GLY A 22 -11.05 21.26 15.14
C GLY A 22 -10.83 20.93 16.62
N ILE A 23 -10.09 19.87 16.94
CA ILE A 23 -9.79 19.45 18.31
C ILE A 23 -8.32 19.68 18.64
N ALA A 24 -8.04 20.03 19.90
CA ALA A 24 -6.65 20.11 20.36
C ALA A 24 -6.01 18.70 20.39
N PHE A 25 -4.82 18.57 19.81
CA PHE A 25 -4.05 17.34 19.87
C PHE A 25 -3.75 16.93 21.32
N LYS A 26 -4.00 15.66 21.64
CA LYS A 26 -3.71 15.07 22.97
C LYS A 26 -2.65 13.97 22.84
N PRO A 27 -1.58 13.98 23.65
CA PRO A 27 -0.47 13.02 23.52
C PRO A 27 -0.89 11.54 23.57
N TYR A 28 -1.93 11.19 24.35
CA TYR A 28 -2.40 9.80 24.46
C TYR A 28 -2.97 9.25 23.15
N LEU A 29 -3.39 10.11 22.21
CA LEU A 29 -3.90 9.69 20.90
C LEU A 29 -2.84 8.92 20.10
N MET A 30 -1.55 9.20 20.32
CA MET A 30 -0.47 8.45 19.68
C MET A 30 -0.47 6.98 20.08
N GLN A 31 -0.64 6.69 21.38
CA GLN A 31 -0.68 5.33 21.88
C GLN A 31 -1.94 4.60 21.42
N GLN A 32 -3.10 5.27 21.50
CA GLN A 32 -4.37 4.70 21.03
C GLN A 32 -4.33 4.41 19.53
N PHE A 33 -3.80 5.34 18.73
CA PHE A 33 -3.66 5.15 17.30
C PHE A 33 -2.71 4.01 16.97
N SER A 34 -1.53 3.95 17.62
CA SER A 34 -0.58 2.85 17.38
C SER A 34 -1.22 1.50 17.68
N ALA A 35 -1.90 1.36 18.82
CA ALA A 35 -2.57 0.12 19.20
C ALA A 35 -3.69 -0.26 18.21
N ALA A 36 -4.51 0.70 17.78
CA ALA A 36 -5.55 0.48 16.79
C ALA A 36 -4.98 0.10 15.43
N TYR A 37 -3.89 0.75 15.02
CA TYR A 37 -3.21 0.49 13.75
C TYR A 37 -2.58 -0.91 13.74
N ASP A 38 -1.94 -1.34 14.82
CA ASP A 38 -1.42 -2.69 14.97
C ASP A 38 -2.53 -3.75 14.89
N ALA A 39 -3.68 -3.50 15.52
CA ALA A 39 -4.85 -4.37 15.43
C ALA A 39 -5.39 -4.45 13.99
N TYR A 40 -5.48 -3.31 13.30
CA TYR A 40 -5.87 -3.25 11.89
C TYR A 40 -4.91 -4.04 10.99
N LEU A 41 -3.59 -3.87 11.16
CA LEU A 41 -2.60 -4.62 10.38
C LEU A 41 -2.69 -6.13 10.62
N LYS A 42 -2.94 -6.56 11.86
CA LYS A 42 -3.18 -7.97 12.19
C LYS A 42 -4.42 -8.52 11.49
N ALA A 43 -5.53 -7.78 11.51
CA ALA A 43 -6.75 -8.17 10.81
C ALA A 43 -6.53 -8.27 9.30
N LYS A 44 -5.90 -7.25 8.69
CA LYS A 44 -5.56 -7.24 7.27
C LYS A 44 -4.67 -8.43 6.89
N LYS A 45 -3.61 -8.70 7.68
CA LYS A 45 -2.72 -9.84 7.45
C LYS A 45 -3.47 -11.18 7.52
N ARG A 46 -4.40 -11.32 8.47
CA ARG A 46 -5.23 -12.53 8.57
C ARG A 46 -6.11 -12.71 7.34
N VAL A 47 -6.78 -11.66 6.87
CA VAL A 47 -7.62 -11.75 5.66
C VAL A 47 -6.79 -12.16 4.45
N HIS A 48 -5.60 -11.57 4.27
CA HIS A 48 -4.69 -11.97 3.18
C HIS A 48 -4.29 -13.45 3.30
N LEU A 49 -3.90 -13.90 4.49
CA LEU A 49 -3.53 -15.30 4.70
C LEU A 49 -4.67 -16.27 4.35
N GLU A 50 -5.90 -15.95 4.72
CA GLU A 50 -7.04 -16.79 4.38
C GLU A 50 -7.36 -16.76 2.88
N ALA A 51 -7.18 -15.61 2.21
CA ALA A 51 -7.30 -15.51 0.76
C ALA A 51 -6.21 -16.32 0.05
N ASP A 52 -4.96 -16.22 0.50
CA ASP A 52 -3.83 -16.97 -0.05
C ASP A 52 -4.05 -18.47 0.09
N LYS A 53 -4.53 -18.93 1.25
CA LYS A 53 -4.93 -20.34 1.45
C LYS A 53 -6.03 -20.77 0.48
N ALA A 54 -7.08 -19.97 0.34
CA ALA A 54 -8.20 -20.29 -0.55
C ALA A 54 -7.77 -20.38 -2.02
N LEU A 55 -6.73 -19.64 -2.41
CA LEU A 55 -6.14 -19.65 -3.74
C LEU A 55 -5.00 -20.67 -3.89
N GLY A 56 -4.59 -21.35 -2.81
CA GLY A 56 -3.46 -22.29 -2.82
C GLY A 56 -2.08 -21.63 -2.88
N HIS A 57 -1.98 -20.35 -2.49
CA HIS A 57 -0.75 -19.54 -2.48
C HIS A 57 0.00 -19.64 -1.15
N GLU A 58 0.05 -20.82 -0.52
CA GLU A 58 0.62 -20.98 0.82
C GLU A 58 2.16 -20.98 0.83
N ASP A 59 2.81 -21.18 -0.33
CA ASP A 59 4.27 -21.16 -0.45
C ASP A 59 4.80 -19.72 -0.21
N PRO A 60 5.78 -19.51 0.70
CA PRO A 60 6.38 -18.18 0.92
C PRO A 60 6.98 -17.52 -0.33
N ASN A 61 7.38 -18.35 -1.30
CA ASN A 61 7.92 -17.95 -2.60
C ASN A 61 6.89 -18.11 -3.72
N TRP A 62 5.61 -18.32 -3.41
CA TRP A 62 4.56 -18.48 -4.43
C TRP A 62 4.55 -17.30 -5.40
N GLN A 63 4.58 -16.08 -4.87
CA GLN A 63 4.54 -14.87 -5.69
C GLN A 63 5.77 -14.74 -6.61
N ILE A 64 6.99 -15.02 -6.14
CA ILE A 64 8.18 -14.88 -7.00
C ILE A 64 8.24 -15.96 -8.09
N THR A 65 7.61 -17.11 -7.87
CA THR A 65 7.59 -18.22 -8.83
C THR A 65 6.41 -18.16 -9.80
N HIS A 66 5.34 -17.45 -9.45
CA HIS A 66 4.10 -17.41 -10.24
C HIS A 66 3.71 -16.00 -10.72
N ALA A 67 4.37 -14.94 -10.25
CA ALA A 67 4.18 -13.61 -10.80
C ALA A 67 5.06 -13.41 -12.04
N CYS A 68 4.45 -12.93 -13.13
CA CYS A 68 5.21 -12.37 -14.22
C CYS A 68 5.89 -11.08 -13.72
N PRO A 69 7.23 -10.94 -13.82
CA PRO A 69 7.85 -9.65 -13.56
C PRO A 69 7.26 -8.63 -14.52
N CYS A 70 7.28 -7.34 -14.15
CA CYS A 70 6.92 -6.25 -15.07
C CYS A 70 8.00 -6.12 -16.17
N CYS A 71 8.12 -7.14 -17.02
CA CYS A 71 9.00 -7.18 -18.16
C CYS A 71 8.19 -6.83 -19.41
N GLN A 72 8.87 -6.25 -20.40
CA GLN A 72 8.33 -6.03 -21.74
C GLN A 72 8.78 -7.16 -22.66
N TYR A 73 8.98 -8.35 -22.10
CA TYR A 73 9.54 -9.48 -22.84
C TYR A 73 8.42 -10.18 -23.60
N GLU A 74 8.54 -10.21 -24.92
CA GLU A 74 7.61 -10.89 -25.82
C GLU A 74 8.16 -12.27 -26.18
N LEU A 75 7.32 -13.29 -26.04
CA LEU A 75 7.60 -14.64 -26.53
C LEU A 75 7.32 -14.71 -28.03
N LYS A 76 7.96 -15.65 -28.74
CA LYS A 76 7.77 -15.81 -30.19
C LYS A 76 6.34 -16.25 -30.52
N GLU A 77 5.70 -16.89 -29.54
CA GLU A 77 4.35 -17.43 -29.60
C GLU A 77 3.28 -16.42 -29.18
N ASP A 78 3.65 -15.22 -28.72
CA ASP A 78 2.69 -14.19 -28.30
C ASP A 78 1.98 -13.59 -29.52
N ASP A 79 0.66 -13.42 -29.41
CA ASP A 79 -0.15 -12.74 -30.43
C ASP A 79 0.19 -11.24 -30.48
N SER A 80 0.18 -10.66 -31.68
CA SER A 80 0.39 -9.21 -31.82
C SER A 80 -0.80 -8.44 -31.24
N MET A 81 -0.57 -7.65 -30.19
CA MET A 81 -1.57 -6.76 -29.62
C MET A 81 -1.50 -5.36 -30.25
N ASP A 82 -2.66 -4.78 -30.62
CA ASP A 82 -2.76 -3.39 -31.11
C ASP A 82 -2.27 -2.37 -30.06
N ILE A 83 -2.49 -2.67 -28.77
CA ILE A 83 -2.03 -1.88 -27.63
C ILE A 83 -1.07 -2.73 -26.81
N ARG A 84 0.24 -2.46 -26.94
CA ARG A 84 1.31 -3.26 -26.29
C ARG A 84 1.48 -2.98 -24.80
N MET A 85 1.00 -1.84 -24.32
CA MET A 85 1.16 -1.46 -22.92
C MET A 85 0.08 -0.47 -22.50
N LEU A 86 -0.54 -0.74 -21.35
CA LEU A 86 -1.37 0.22 -20.62
C LEU A 86 -0.58 0.71 -19.41
N VAL A 87 -0.13 1.96 -19.46
CA VAL A 87 0.60 2.57 -18.34
C VAL A 87 -0.39 3.35 -17.47
N ALA A 88 -0.55 2.92 -16.23
CA ALA A 88 -1.18 3.72 -15.19
C ALA A 88 -0.09 4.32 -14.30
N MET A 89 0.11 5.62 -14.40
CA MET A 89 0.92 6.38 -13.45
C MET A 89 -0.03 7.01 -12.44
N ASP A 90 0.19 6.80 -11.14
CA ASP A 90 -0.66 7.37 -10.09
C ASP A 90 -0.51 8.90 -9.95
N GLY A 91 0.22 9.55 -10.86
CA GLY A 91 0.51 10.98 -10.82
C GLY A 91 1.22 11.43 -9.54
N ASN A 92 1.71 10.47 -8.74
CA ASN A 92 2.15 10.68 -7.38
C ASN A 92 1.04 11.26 -6.45
N ASP A 93 -0.24 11.02 -6.73
CA ASP A 93 -1.38 11.49 -5.92
C ASP A 93 -1.43 10.83 -4.54
N SER A 94 -0.80 9.66 -4.39
CA SER A 94 -0.53 9.05 -3.08
C SER A 94 0.28 9.97 -2.16
N LEU A 95 1.11 10.86 -2.72
CA LEU A 95 1.91 11.86 -2.00
C LEU A 95 1.18 13.18 -1.71
N LYS A 96 0.00 13.42 -2.30
CA LYS A 96 -0.82 14.62 -2.03
C LYS A 96 -1.74 14.48 -0.82
N ARG A 97 -1.65 13.37 -0.07
CA ARG A 97 -2.47 13.14 1.11
C ARG A 97 -1.84 13.79 2.34
N VAL A 98 -2.14 15.06 2.56
CA VAL A 98 -2.72 15.68 3.77
C VAL A 98 -2.86 17.16 3.40
N GLU A 99 -4.00 17.52 2.79
CA GLU A 99 -4.69 18.73 3.21
C GLU A 99 -5.45 18.41 4.50
#